data_AF-A0A1W0CBR4-F1
#
_entry.id   AF-A0A1W0CBR4-F1
#
_cell.length_a   1.000
_cell.length_b   1.000
_cell.length_c   1.000
_cell.angle_alpha   90.00
_cell.angle_beta   90.00
_cell.angle_gamma   90.00
#
_symmetry.space_group_name_H-M   'P 1'
#
loop_
_entity.id
_entity.type
_entity.pdbx_description
1 polymer ?
#
loop_
_entity_poly.entity_id
_entity_poly.type
_entity_poly.pdbx_seq_one_letter_code
_entity_poly.pdbx_strand_id
1 'polypeptide(L)'
;MWLDAKGQPRLEFTVPQQRLLVQVGQREWSDVGFDGSWTLASQLVDIEKLKGFTVGPGADGSRWYRKTANGHSKQLQWSTRWALPLRVESRSQDGRHRESMRVDIRPLAAGQPLPWAQTGRLRSKDYMDTLD
;
A
#
# COMPACT_ATOMS: atom_id res chain seq x y z
N MET A 1 -5.51 1.12 -7.82
CA MET A 1 -6.13 2.30 -7.19
C MET A 1 -5.37 3.55 -7.57
N TRP A 2 -6.06 4.67 -7.74
CA TRP A 2 -5.48 5.99 -8.08
C TRP A 2 -6.41 7.10 -7.58
N LEU A 3 -5.93 8.35 -7.56
CA LEU A 3 -6.78 9.52 -7.28
C LEU A 3 -7.26 10.14 -8.59
N ASP A 4 -8.56 10.40 -8.70
CA ASP A 4 -9.09 11.12 -9.84
C ASP A 4 -8.75 12.62 -9.82
N ALA A 5 -9.19 13.36 -10.85
CA ALA A 5 -8.91 14.79 -10.98
C ALA A 5 -9.46 15.63 -9.81
N LYS A 6 -10.40 15.10 -9.02
CA LYS A 6 -10.95 15.75 -7.82
C LYS A 6 -10.24 15.28 -6.53
N GLY A 7 -9.22 14.45 -6.65
CA GLY A 7 -8.52 13.85 -5.51
C GLY A 7 -9.30 12.73 -4.83
N GLN A 8 -10.32 12.15 -5.47
CA GLN A 8 -11.10 11.05 -4.90
C GLN A 8 -10.47 9.70 -5.28
N PRO A 9 -10.32 8.76 -4.34
CA PRO A 9 -9.76 7.44 -4.66
C PRO A 9 -10.70 6.64 -5.57
N ARG A 10 -10.09 5.98 -6.56
CA ARG A 10 -10.72 5.07 -7.52
C ARG A 10 -10.13 3.69 -7.39
N LEU A 11 -10.95 2.72 -7.04
CA LEU A 11 -10.54 1.32 -6.92
C LEU A 11 -10.96 0.53 -8.15
N GLU A 12 -9.99 -0.16 -8.76
CA GLU A 12 -10.18 -0.94 -9.97
C GLU A 12 -9.31 -2.20 -9.90
N PHE A 13 -9.85 -3.32 -10.38
CA PHE A 13 -9.12 -4.57 -10.56
C PHE A 13 -8.91 -4.86 -12.04
N THR A 14 -7.68 -5.19 -12.41
CA THR A 14 -7.38 -5.68 -13.76
C THR A 14 -7.55 -7.19 -13.80
N VAL A 15 -8.32 -7.70 -14.76
CA VAL A 15 -8.47 -9.12 -15.06
C VAL A 15 -7.96 -9.37 -16.49
N PRO A 16 -6.63 -9.49 -16.70
CA PRO A 16 -6.03 -9.48 -18.02
C PRO A 16 -6.51 -10.62 -18.93
N GLN A 17 -6.76 -11.80 -18.35
CA GLN A 17 -7.22 -12.99 -19.07
C GLN A 17 -8.57 -12.76 -19.76
N GLN A 18 -9.41 -11.90 -19.17
CA GLN A 18 -10.72 -11.53 -19.71
C GLN A 18 -10.70 -10.16 -20.41
N ARG A 19 -9.52 -9.53 -20.51
CA ARG A 19 -9.34 -8.15 -20.98
C ARG A 19 -10.26 -7.15 -20.27
N LEU A 20 -10.38 -7.30 -18.96
CA LEU A 20 -11.39 -6.61 -18.16
C LEU A 20 -10.76 -5.69 -17.11
N LEU A 21 -11.39 -4.54 -16.90
CA LEU A 21 -11.12 -3.62 -15.80
C LEU A 21 -12.39 -3.52 -14.96
N VAL A 22 -12.38 -4.16 -13.80
CA VAL A 22 -13.52 -4.16 -12.88
C VAL A 22 -13.46 -2.91 -12.03
N GLN A 23 -14.50 -2.08 -12.10
CA GLN A 23 -14.63 -0.86 -11.32
C GLN A 23 -15.38 -1.15 -10.03
N VAL A 24 -14.79 -0.78 -8.89
CA VAL A 24 -15.41 -1.00 -7.58
C VAL A 24 -16.00 0.31 -7.10
N GLY A 25 -17.32 0.34 -6.98
CA GLY A 25 -18.04 1.45 -6.38
C GLY A 25 -17.64 1.64 -4.91
N GLN A 26 -17.87 2.85 -4.39
CA GLN A 26 -17.49 3.18 -3.02
C GLN A 26 -18.23 2.34 -1.97
N ARG A 27 -19.46 1.89 -2.28
CA ARG A 27 -20.27 1.08 -1.36
C ARG A 27 -19.70 -0.32 -1.19
N GLU A 28 -18.97 -0.80 -2.19
CA GLU A 28 -18.41 -2.15 -2.30
C GLU A 28 -16.94 -2.20 -1.84
N TRP A 29 -16.33 -1.08 -1.45
CA TRP A 29 -14.92 -1.04 -1.03
C TRP A 29 -14.62 -1.97 0.15
N SER A 30 -15.50 -2.00 1.16
CA SER A 30 -15.33 -2.89 2.31
C SER A 30 -15.35 -4.36 1.92
N ASP A 31 -16.16 -4.71 0.92
CA ASP A 31 -16.34 -6.10 0.47
C ASP A 31 -15.07 -6.64 -0.18
N VAL A 32 -14.24 -5.73 -0.71
CA VAL A 32 -12.95 -6.06 -1.34
C VAL A 32 -11.75 -5.64 -0.46
N GLY A 33 -11.99 -5.35 0.81
CA GLY A 33 -10.94 -5.08 1.80
C GLY A 33 -10.27 -3.70 1.66
N PHE A 34 -10.90 -2.75 0.97
CA PHE A 34 -10.43 -1.37 0.92
C PHE A 34 -11.22 -0.48 1.88
N ASP A 35 -10.51 0.27 2.72
CA ASP A 35 -11.10 1.12 3.77
C ASP A 35 -11.30 2.58 3.34
N GLY A 36 -11.01 2.91 2.08
CA GLY A 36 -11.04 4.29 1.57
C GLY A 36 -9.74 5.08 1.79
N SER A 37 -8.76 4.54 2.53
CA SER A 37 -7.52 5.24 2.85
C SER A 37 -6.51 5.17 1.71
N TRP A 38 -6.52 6.18 0.85
CA TRP A 38 -5.47 6.34 -0.17
C TRP A 38 -4.07 6.40 0.44
N THR A 39 -3.90 7.09 1.58
CA THR A 39 -2.61 7.21 2.26
C THR A 39 -2.07 5.84 2.66
N LEU A 40 -2.88 5.01 3.32
CA LEU A 40 -2.43 3.67 3.73
C LEU A 40 -2.16 2.79 2.52
N ALA A 41 -2.97 2.85 1.48
CA ALA A 41 -2.76 2.00 0.32
C ALA A 41 -1.59 2.43 -0.58
N SER A 42 -1.31 3.74 -0.67
CA SER A 42 -0.22 4.27 -1.51
C SER A 42 1.14 4.22 -0.82
N GLN A 43 1.18 4.32 0.50
CA GLN A 43 2.43 4.38 1.27
C GLN A 43 2.63 3.20 2.22
N LEU A 44 1.65 2.29 2.34
CA LEU A 44 1.59 1.16 3.29
C LEU A 44 1.60 1.55 4.77
N VAL A 45 2.02 2.79 5.09
CA VAL A 45 2.07 3.36 6.44
C VAL A 45 1.61 4.81 6.36
N ASP A 46 0.81 5.20 7.35
CA ASP A 46 0.43 6.60 7.54
C ASP A 46 1.52 7.33 8.35
N ILE A 47 2.24 8.24 7.69
CA ILE A 47 3.37 8.97 8.28
C ILE A 47 2.92 9.84 9.45
N GLU A 48 1.69 10.37 9.45
CA GLU A 48 1.17 11.17 10.56
C GLU A 48 1.07 10.35 11.85
N LYS A 49 0.86 9.03 11.74
CA LYS A 49 0.86 8.11 12.88
C LYS A 49 2.24 7.84 13.46
N LEU A 50 3.31 8.30 12.81
CA LEU A 50 4.69 8.21 13.33
C LEU A 50 5.02 9.32 14.33
N LYS A 51 4.10 10.25 14.59
CA LYS A 51 4.29 11.28 15.61
C LYS A 51 4.61 10.63 16.97
N GLY A 52 5.71 11.09 17.58
CA GLY A 52 6.22 10.58 18.85
C GLY A 52 7.00 9.26 18.77
N PHE A 53 7.37 8.79 17.57
CA PHE A 53 8.37 7.74 17.41
C PHE A 53 9.77 8.34 17.59
N THR A 54 10.68 7.57 18.20
CA THR A 54 12.10 7.90 18.21
C THR A 54 12.67 7.68 16.81
N VAL A 55 13.37 8.68 16.29
CA VAL A 55 13.97 8.64 14.95
C VAL A 55 15.48 8.40 15.07
N GLY A 56 16.01 7.46 14.29
CA GLY A 56 17.43 7.17 14.20
C GLY A 56 17.88 6.93 12.76
N PRO A 57 19.20 6.93 12.50
CA PRO A 57 19.73 6.64 11.17
C PRO A 57 19.53 5.15 10.82
N GLY A 58 19.35 4.87 9.53
CA GLY A 58 19.40 3.53 8.93
C GLY A 58 20.42 3.46 7.80
N ALA A 59 20.58 2.27 7.21
CA ALA A 59 21.48 2.07 6.07
C ALA A 59 21.00 2.84 4.82
N ASP A 60 21.93 3.18 3.91
CA ASP A 60 21.64 3.77 2.60
C ASP A 60 20.77 5.05 2.66
N GLY A 61 20.98 5.87 3.70
CA GLY A 61 20.22 7.11 3.91
C GLY A 61 18.76 6.89 4.34
N SER A 62 18.40 5.67 4.76
CA SER A 62 17.11 5.40 5.40
C SER A 62 17.05 5.93 6.83
N ARG A 63 15.84 6.01 7.39
CA ARG A 63 15.59 6.37 8.79
C ARG A 63 14.81 5.27 9.47
N TRP A 64 15.15 5.00 10.73
CA TRP A 64 14.37 4.14 11.60
C TRP A 64 13.45 4.96 12.49
N TYR A 65 12.18 4.60 12.51
CA TYR A 65 11.19 5.09 13.46
C TYR A 65 10.87 3.96 14.41
N ARG A 66 10.98 4.18 15.72
CA ARG A 66 10.68 3.16 16.74
C ARG A 66 9.79 3.70 17.85
N LYS A 67 8.83 2.89 18.28
CA LYS A 67 7.99 3.21 19.45
C LYS A 67 7.66 1.93 20.19
N THR A 68 7.80 1.97 21.51
CA THR A 68 7.31 0.92 22.41
C THR A 68 6.31 1.57 23.36
N ALA A 69 5.09 1.06 23.41
CA ALA A 69 4.03 1.54 24.28
C ALA A 69 3.02 0.42 24.55
N ASN A 70 2.48 0.37 25.78
CA ASN A 70 1.42 -0.55 26.18
C ASN A 70 1.72 -2.03 25.88
N GLY A 71 2.98 -2.46 26.07
CA GLY A 71 3.39 -3.83 25.78
C GLY A 71 3.51 -4.18 24.29
N HIS A 72 3.43 -3.19 23.40
CA HIS A 72 3.66 -3.36 21.96
C HIS A 72 4.87 -2.55 21.50
N SER A 73 5.67 -3.12 20.59
CA SER A 73 6.73 -2.40 19.90
C SER A 73 6.44 -2.34 18.41
N LYS A 74 6.67 -1.16 17.83
CA LYS A 74 6.53 -0.88 16.40
C LYS A 74 7.84 -0.31 15.87
N GLN A 75 8.25 -0.77 14.69
CA GLN A 75 9.42 -0.28 13.99
C GLN A 75 9.10 -0.06 12.52
N LEU A 76 9.62 1.02 11.96
CA LEU A 76 9.55 1.33 10.53
C LEU A 76 10.94 1.74 10.05
N GLN A 77 11.42 1.11 8.99
CA GLN A 77 12.53 1.60 8.19
C GLN A 77 11.97 2.37 6.99
N TRP A 78 12.31 3.64 6.86
CA TRP A 78 11.83 4.53 5.81
C TRP A 78 12.95 4.91 4.85
N SER A 79 12.75 4.71 3.54
CA SER A 79 13.67 5.24 2.53
C SER A 79 13.41 6.71 2.29
N THR A 80 14.35 7.58 2.65
CA THR A 80 14.23 9.02 2.34
C THR A 80 14.35 9.29 0.84
N ARG A 81 15.13 8.49 0.11
CA ARG A 81 15.30 8.60 -1.35
C ARG A 81 14.00 8.35 -2.12
N TRP A 82 13.27 7.31 -1.74
CA TRP A 82 12.10 6.83 -2.47
C TRP A 82 10.77 7.19 -1.81
N ALA A 83 10.82 7.83 -0.64
CA ALA A 83 9.65 8.18 0.18
C ALA A 83 8.69 6.98 0.38
N LEU A 84 9.25 5.84 0.81
CA LEU A 84 8.49 4.60 1.02
C LEU A 84 9.03 3.76 2.20
N PRO A 85 8.20 2.89 2.80
CA PRO A 85 8.66 1.97 3.83
C PRO A 85 9.46 0.82 3.22
N LEU A 86 10.64 0.53 3.78
CA LEU A 86 11.45 -0.64 3.44
C LEU A 86 11.14 -1.82 4.35
N ARG A 87 10.79 -1.53 5.61
CA ARG A 87 10.39 -2.54 6.59
C ARG A 87 9.38 -1.98 7.58
N VAL A 88 8.35 -2.76 7.89
CA VAL A 88 7.40 -2.48 8.97
C VAL A 88 7.35 -3.69 9.87
N GLU A 89 7.50 -3.48 11.17
CA GLU A 89 7.41 -4.55 12.18
C GLU A 89 6.52 -4.09 13.33
N SER A 90 5.63 -4.96 13.78
CA SER A 90 4.94 -4.81 15.06
C SER A 90 4.97 -6.13 15.82
N ARG A 91 5.18 -6.05 17.13
CA ARG A 91 5.13 -7.22 18.00
C ARG A 91 4.59 -6.86 19.38
N SER A 92 3.86 -7.77 20.00
CA SER A 92 3.57 -7.72 21.43
C SER A 92 4.73 -8.28 22.25
N GLN A 93 4.87 -7.81 23.48
CA GLN A 93 5.92 -8.23 24.40
C GLN A 93 5.74 -9.68 24.86
N ASP A 94 4.50 -10.14 24.94
CA ASP A 94 4.14 -11.54 25.24
C ASP A 94 4.31 -12.49 24.04
N GLY A 95 4.72 -11.97 22.87
CA GLY A 95 4.97 -12.75 21.66
C GLY A 95 3.74 -13.28 20.93
N ARG A 96 2.52 -13.05 21.45
CA ARG A 96 1.27 -13.53 20.82
C ARG A 96 0.93 -12.83 19.50
N HIS A 97 1.40 -11.59 19.32
CA HIS A 97 1.23 -10.82 18.09
C HIS A 97 2.60 -10.51 17.49
N ARG A 98 2.77 -10.85 16.21
CA ARG A 98 3.93 -10.46 15.43
C ARG A 98 3.54 -10.32 13.96
N GLU A 99 3.77 -9.13 13.42
CA GLU A 99 3.60 -8.81 12.01
C GLU A 99 4.89 -8.19 11.49
N SER A 100 5.28 -8.59 10.28
CA SER A 100 6.44 -8.04 9.60
C SER A 100 6.16 -7.97 8.11
N MET A 101 6.46 -6.82 7.53
CA MET A 101 6.40 -6.58 6.10
C MET A 101 7.75 -6.02 5.65
N ARG A 102 8.22 -6.50 4.50
CA ARG A 102 9.44 -6.02 3.84
C ARG A 102 9.10 -5.61 2.42
N VAL A 103 9.67 -4.48 2.00
CA VAL A 103 9.53 -3.96 0.64
C VAL A 103 10.92 -3.95 0.02
N ASP A 104 11.07 -4.71 -1.07
CA ASP A 104 12.29 -4.74 -1.86
C ASP A 104 12.06 -3.99 -3.17
N ILE A 105 12.86 -2.95 -3.41
CA ILE A 105 12.78 -2.16 -4.63
C ILE A 105 13.52 -2.90 -5.74
N ARG A 106 12.84 -3.14 -6.87
CA ARG A 106 13.41 -3.79 -8.04
C ARG A 106 13.32 -2.87 -9.25
N PRO A 107 14.39 -2.69 -10.04
CA PRO A 107 14.28 -2.00 -11.31
C PRO A 107 13.41 -2.82 -12.27
N LEU A 108 12.63 -2.13 -13.10
CA LEU A 108 11.97 -2.77 -14.23
C LEU A 108 13.02 -3.11 -15.30
N ALA A 109 12.86 -4.25 -15.98
CA ALA A 109 13.74 -4.61 -17.07
C ALA A 109 13.61 -3.59 -18.22
N ALA A 110 14.73 -3.29 -18.89
CA ALA A 110 14.71 -2.39 -20.04
C ALA A 110 13.75 -2.91 -21.12
N GLY A 111 12.90 -2.03 -21.65
CA GLY A 111 11.90 -2.39 -22.66
C GLY A 111 10.65 -3.09 -22.12
N GLN A 112 10.57 -3.38 -20.83
CA GLN A 112 9.35 -3.91 -20.22
C GLN A 112 8.30 -2.79 -20.10
N PRO A 113 7.11 -2.92 -20.69
CA PRO A 113 6.06 -1.92 -20.54
C PRO A 113 5.61 -1.85 -19.08
N LEU A 114 5.26 -0.65 -18.62
CA LEU A 114 4.69 -0.47 -17.28
C LEU A 114 3.44 -1.35 -17.15
N PRO A 115 3.22 -2.05 -16.01
CA PRO A 115 2.08 -2.93 -15.84
C PRO A 115 0.73 -2.24 -16.09
N TRP A 116 0.64 -0.95 -15.74
CA TRP A 116 -0.57 -0.14 -15.93
C TRP A 116 -0.70 0.49 -17.33
N ALA A 117 0.31 0.40 -18.21
CA ALA A 117 0.24 1.00 -19.54
C ALA A 117 -0.83 0.36 -20.45
N GLN A 118 -1.25 -0.87 -20.13
CA GLN A 118 -2.21 -1.62 -20.94
C GLN A 118 -3.65 -1.52 -20.42
N THR A 119 -3.87 -0.90 -19.26
CA THR A 119 -5.19 -0.90 -18.60
C THR A 119 -6.24 -0.12 -19.38
N GLY A 120 -5.86 0.96 -20.08
CA GLY A 120 -6.77 1.72 -20.94
C GLY A 120 -7.29 0.95 -22.17
N ARG A 121 -6.78 -0.26 -22.44
CA ARG A 121 -7.27 -1.16 -23.50
C ARG A 121 -8.26 -2.20 -22.99
N LEU A 122 -8.42 -2.30 -21.67
CA LEU A 122 -9.33 -3.25 -21.03
C LEU A 122 -10.75 -2.70 -21.08
N ARG A 123 -11.72 -3.58 -21.25
CA ARG A 123 -13.13 -3.22 -21.16
C ARG A 123 -13.53 -3.02 -19.70
N SER A 124 -14.20 -1.92 -19.41
CA SER A 124 -14.72 -1.66 -18.07
C SER A 124 -15.96 -2.50 -17.77
N LYS A 125 -16.12 -2.94 -16.51
CA LYS A 125 -17.31 -3.61 -15.99
C LYS A 125 -17.50 -3.23 -14.52
N ASP A 126 -18.74 -3.10 -14.05
CA ASP A 126 -19.02 -2.88 -12.63
C ASP A 126 -18.71 -4.13 -11.82
N TYR A 127 -18.21 -3.97 -10.59
CA TYR A 127 -17.97 -5.07 -9.67
C TYR A 127 -19.23 -5.90 -9.42
N MET A 128 -20.39 -5.28 -9.26
CA MET A 128 -21.65 -5.99 -8.99
C MET A 128 -22.02 -6.93 -10.14
N ASP A 129 -21.77 -6.54 -11.38
CA ASP A 129 -22.02 -7.36 -12.57
C ASP A 129 -21.08 -8.59 -12.65
N THR A 130 -20.04 -8.67 -11.82
CA THR A 130 -19.10 -9.81 -11.78
C THR A 130 -19.50 -10.90 -10.79
N LEU A 131 -20.51 -10.65 -9.96
CA LEU A 131 -20.96 -11.57 -8.91
C LEU A 131 -22.06 -12.54 -9.38
N ASP A 132 -22.57 -12.35 -10.60
CA ASP A 132 -23.58 -13.19 -11.25
C ASP A 132 -23.02 -14.52 -11.81
#